data_AF-A0A437AB77-F1
#
_entry.id   AF-A0A437AB77-F1
#
_cell.length_a   1.000
_cell.length_b   1.000
_cell.length_c   1.000
_cell.angle_alpha   90.00
_cell.angle_beta   90.00
_cell.angle_gamma   90.00
#
_symmetry.space_group_name_H-M   'P 1'
#
loop_
_entity.id
_entity.type
_entity.pdbx_description
1 polymer ?
#
loop_
_entity_poly.entity_id
_entity_poly.type
_entity_poly.pdbx_seq_one_letter_code
_entity_poly.pdbx_strand_id
1 'polypeptide(L)'
;MLPPTIKLEEVALEAGPAIKDIITHLACYGCLPLDSEIEKLEASGPLRQYTILSMGLAKFQEYAEIPKTGIFDIETANHINKPHCHNRGDMSRNVLNSALMKWYSKAKRKKITYCFNEYSHQLTVHEIRDTFEKAFKVWEDRSIAPVTFMEVAPHPRKGNIRIRWTDSGGGGEYGPVFVAYQSNFLNASTPIQMYFDEDTKWTVDNLRRAVVHQVGHILGLPHSRDKSDVMWPGYTIEE
;
A
#
# COMPACT_ATOMS: atom_id res chain seq x y z
N MET A 1 -33.38 18.81 29.81
CA MET A 1 -31.91 18.75 29.80
C MET A 1 -31.43 19.50 28.58
N LEU A 2 -30.54 20.49 28.74
CA LEU A 2 -29.86 21.08 27.58
C LEU A 2 -28.97 20.00 26.94
N PRO A 3 -28.93 19.86 25.60
CA PRO A 3 -27.99 18.97 24.96
C PRO A 3 -26.56 19.36 25.39
N PRO A 4 -25.66 18.39 25.58
CA PRO A 4 -24.30 18.67 26.01
C PRO A 4 -23.65 19.64 25.01
N THR A 5 -23.19 20.78 25.51
CA THR A 5 -22.43 21.76 24.73
C THR A 5 -21.02 21.23 24.58
N ILE A 6 -20.80 20.35 23.59
CA ILE A 6 -19.44 19.96 23.20
C ILE A 6 -18.73 21.23 22.78
N LYS A 7 -17.56 21.51 23.37
CA LYS A 7 -16.78 22.69 22.97
C LYS A 7 -16.32 22.50 21.53
N LEU A 8 -16.36 23.54 20.71
CA LEU A 8 -15.93 23.47 19.31
C LEU A 8 -14.50 22.88 19.14
N GLU A 9 -13.65 23.07 20.14
CA GLU A 9 -12.29 22.52 20.23
C GLU A 9 -12.28 20.99 20.41
N GLU A 10 -13.26 20.42 21.13
CA GLU A 10 -13.42 18.98 21.34
C GLU A 10 -13.88 18.27 20.05
N VAL A 11 -14.74 18.92 19.25
CA VAL A 11 -15.21 18.40 17.95
C VAL A 11 -14.04 18.21 16.97
N ALA A 12 -13.12 19.18 16.90
CA ALA A 12 -11.95 19.08 16.02
C ALA A 12 -10.96 18.00 16.50
N LEU A 13 -10.84 17.80 17.82
CA LEU A 13 -10.01 16.75 18.41
C LEU A 13 -10.57 15.35 18.10
N GLU A 14 -11.89 15.20 18.17
CA GLU A 14 -12.60 13.95 17.83
C GLU A 14 -12.55 13.63 16.33
N ALA A 15 -12.59 14.65 15.45
CA ALA A 15 -12.51 14.46 14.00
C ALA A 15 -11.08 14.24 13.46
N GLY A 16 -10.06 14.60 14.23
CA GLY A 16 -8.65 14.54 13.83
C GLY A 16 -8.18 13.17 13.31
N PRO A 17 -8.49 12.05 14.00
CA PRO A 17 -8.16 10.70 13.52
C PRO A 17 -8.78 10.40 12.14
N ALA A 18 -10.08 10.68 11.96
CA ALA A 18 -10.76 10.42 10.68
C ALA A 18 -10.17 11.26 9.53
N ILE A 19 -9.81 12.53 9.77
CA ILE A 19 -9.15 13.38 8.77
C ILE A 19 -7.78 12.80 8.38
N LYS A 20 -7.01 12.31 9.34
CA LYS A 20 -5.70 11.68 9.09
C LYS A 20 -5.87 10.42 8.23
N ASP A 21 -6.91 9.63 8.47
CA ASP A 21 -7.18 8.41 7.71
C ASP A 21 -7.58 8.74 6.27
N ILE A 22 -8.44 9.75 6.07
CA ILE A 22 -8.80 10.26 4.74
C ILE A 22 -7.56 10.73 4.00
N ILE A 23 -6.71 11.57 4.61
CA ILE A 23 -5.48 12.06 3.97
C ILE A 23 -4.55 10.89 3.60
N THR A 24 -4.45 9.89 4.48
CA THR A 24 -3.66 8.68 4.23
C THR A 24 -4.20 7.90 3.03
N HIS A 25 -5.51 7.74 2.92
CA HIS A 25 -6.17 7.11 1.78
C HIS A 25 -5.90 7.88 0.49
N LEU A 26 -6.11 9.20 0.48
CA LEU A 26 -5.87 10.06 -0.68
C LEU A 26 -4.41 9.98 -1.16
N ALA A 27 -3.46 9.84 -0.23
CA ALA A 27 -2.05 9.65 -0.55
C ALA A 27 -1.78 8.33 -1.28
N CYS A 28 -2.48 7.24 -0.94
CA CYS A 28 -2.35 5.94 -1.61
C CYS A 28 -2.73 6.03 -3.09
N TYR A 29 -3.73 6.86 -3.41
CA TYR A 29 -4.19 7.10 -4.79
C TYR A 29 -3.43 8.23 -5.51
N GLY A 30 -2.40 8.82 -4.90
CA GLY A 30 -1.67 9.96 -5.48
C GLY A 30 -2.55 11.19 -5.70
N CYS A 31 -3.60 11.33 -4.88
CA CYS A 31 -4.60 12.39 -5.00
C CYS A 31 -4.27 13.63 -4.17
N LEU A 32 -3.23 13.61 -3.34
CA LEU A 32 -2.79 14.81 -2.63
C LEU A 32 -2.24 15.87 -3.61
N PRO A 33 -2.44 17.17 -3.34
CA PRO A 33 -1.85 18.24 -4.14
C PRO A 33 -0.31 18.19 -4.11
N LEU A 34 0.30 18.61 -5.21
CA LEU A 34 1.76 18.74 -5.33
C LEU A 34 2.26 19.88 -4.45
N ASP A 35 3.53 19.80 -4.02
CA ASP A 35 4.15 20.86 -3.22
C ASP A 35 4.04 22.24 -3.89
N SER A 36 4.20 22.30 -5.22
CA SER A 36 4.02 23.53 -6.01
C SER A 36 2.60 24.09 -6.03
N GLU A 37 1.58 23.25 -5.83
CA GLU A 37 0.19 23.69 -5.67
C GLU A 37 -0.05 24.19 -4.24
N ILE A 38 0.54 23.50 -3.26
CA ILE A 38 0.46 23.81 -1.83
C ILE A 38 1.17 25.13 -1.49
N GLU A 39 2.31 25.42 -2.14
CA GLU A 39 3.10 26.66 -1.96
C GLU A 39 2.36 27.92 -2.42
N LYS A 40 1.42 27.78 -3.36
CA LYS A 40 0.61 28.90 -3.87
C LYS A 40 -0.56 29.27 -2.96
N LEU A 41 -0.81 28.50 -1.91
CA LEU A 41 -1.91 28.74 -0.99
C LEU A 41 -1.60 29.92 -0.06
N GLU A 42 -2.41 30.98 -0.14
CA GLU A 42 -2.35 32.11 0.79
C GLU A 42 -2.99 31.77 2.16
N ALA A 43 -3.84 30.74 2.21
CA ALA A 43 -4.48 30.28 3.44
C ALA A 43 -3.44 29.76 4.45
N SER A 44 -3.67 30.02 5.73
CA SER A 44 -2.82 29.57 6.84
C SER A 44 -3.60 28.78 7.89
N GLY A 45 -2.89 28.08 8.77
CA GLY A 45 -3.50 27.34 9.88
C GLY A 45 -4.55 26.30 9.42
N PRO A 46 -5.69 26.18 10.12
CA PRO A 46 -6.75 25.22 9.79
C PRO A 46 -7.35 25.38 8.40
N LEU A 47 -7.47 26.62 7.89
CA LEU A 47 -8.00 26.87 6.55
C LEU A 47 -7.10 26.26 5.48
N ARG A 48 -5.78 26.36 5.66
CA ARG A 48 -4.81 25.73 4.76
C ARG A 48 -4.96 24.20 4.74
N GLN A 49 -5.15 23.59 5.90
CA GLN A 49 -5.32 22.14 6.03
C GLN A 49 -6.61 21.68 5.34
N TYR A 50 -7.72 22.40 5.55
CA TYR A 50 -8.98 22.11 4.89
C TYR A 50 -8.88 22.27 3.37
N THR A 51 -8.21 23.31 2.87
CA THR A 51 -7.99 23.49 1.43
C THR A 51 -7.22 22.32 0.82
N ILE A 52 -6.16 21.85 1.48
CA ILE A 52 -5.38 20.68 1.02
C ILE A 52 -6.25 19.42 0.99
N LEU A 53 -7.05 19.19 2.03
CA LEU A 53 -7.97 18.06 2.10
C LEU A 53 -9.01 18.13 0.97
N SER A 54 -9.65 19.29 0.79
CA SER A 54 -10.70 19.49 -0.23
C SER A 54 -10.16 19.31 -1.65
N MET A 55 -8.98 19.84 -1.95
CA MET A 55 -8.28 19.60 -3.22
C MET A 55 -7.99 18.11 -3.43
N GLY A 56 -7.57 17.40 -2.38
CA GLY A 56 -7.30 15.98 -2.44
C GLY A 56 -8.55 15.14 -2.69
N LEU A 57 -9.65 15.45 -1.99
CA LEU A 57 -10.96 14.83 -2.20
C LEU A 57 -11.45 15.04 -3.63
N ALA A 58 -11.34 16.26 -4.16
CA ALA A 58 -11.73 16.55 -5.54
C ALA A 58 -10.94 15.72 -6.57
N LYS A 59 -9.62 15.54 -6.36
CA LYS A 59 -8.79 14.68 -7.22
C LYS A 59 -9.18 13.21 -7.11
N PHE A 60 -9.51 12.72 -5.91
CA PHE A 60 -9.96 11.35 -5.72
C PHE A 60 -11.34 11.09 -6.30
N GLN A 61 -12.28 12.02 -6.15
CA GLN A 61 -13.62 11.92 -6.73
C GLN A 61 -13.58 11.84 -8.25
N GLU A 62 -12.79 12.71 -8.89
CA GLU A 62 -12.52 12.66 -10.33
C GLU A 62 -11.97 11.31 -10.76
N TYR A 63 -11.03 10.77 -10.00
CA TYR A 63 -10.44 9.46 -10.25
C TYR A 63 -11.42 8.29 -10.04
N ALA A 64 -12.25 8.39 -9.00
CA ALA A 64 -13.29 7.44 -8.66
C ALA A 64 -14.49 7.51 -9.62
N GLU A 65 -14.50 8.46 -10.56
CA GLU A 65 -15.58 8.71 -11.52
C GLU A 65 -16.91 9.07 -10.83
N ILE A 66 -16.82 9.78 -9.70
CA ILE A 66 -17.95 10.34 -8.96
C ILE A 66 -17.93 11.88 -9.02
N PRO A 67 -19.02 12.59 -8.67
CA PRO A 67 -19.06 14.04 -8.73
C PRO A 67 -17.91 14.70 -7.95
N LYS A 68 -17.16 15.59 -8.63
CA LYS A 68 -16.02 16.32 -8.08
C LYS A 68 -16.48 17.50 -7.22
N THR A 69 -16.87 17.22 -5.98
CA THR A 69 -17.37 18.21 -5.01
C THR A 69 -16.27 18.80 -4.12
N GLY A 70 -15.17 18.08 -3.91
CA GLY A 70 -14.12 18.43 -2.93
C GLY A 70 -14.58 18.31 -1.48
N ILE A 71 -15.70 17.62 -1.22
CA ILE A 71 -16.32 17.44 0.09
C ILE A 71 -16.37 15.95 0.42
N PHE A 72 -16.15 15.59 1.68
CA PHE A 72 -16.31 14.21 2.14
C PHE A 72 -17.81 13.92 2.34
N ASP A 73 -18.46 13.45 1.28
CA ASP A 73 -19.88 13.05 1.26
C ASP A 73 -20.06 11.52 1.33
N ILE A 74 -21.32 11.06 1.35
CA ILE A 74 -21.66 9.63 1.47
C ILE A 74 -21.08 8.81 0.29
N GLU A 75 -21.14 9.35 -0.93
CA GLU A 75 -20.61 8.69 -2.11
C GLU A 75 -19.08 8.54 -2.03
N THR A 76 -18.40 9.59 -1.59
CA THR A 76 -16.95 9.58 -1.33
C THR A 76 -16.58 8.59 -0.23
N ALA A 77 -17.36 8.56 0.87
CA ALA A 77 -17.14 7.62 1.98
C ALA A 77 -17.26 6.15 1.51
N ASN A 78 -18.27 5.84 0.70
CA ASN A 78 -18.46 4.49 0.14
C ASN A 78 -17.29 4.08 -0.76
N HIS A 79 -16.70 5.01 -1.52
CA HIS A 79 -15.52 4.74 -2.33
C HIS A 79 -14.25 4.58 -1.51
N ILE A 80 -14.06 5.41 -0.47
CA ILE A 80 -12.89 5.33 0.42
C ILE A 80 -12.88 4.02 1.22
N ASN A 81 -14.06 3.48 1.54
CA ASN A 81 -14.18 2.21 2.26
C ASN A 81 -13.85 0.97 1.40
N LYS A 82 -13.59 1.13 0.09
CA LYS A 82 -13.23 0.00 -0.78
C LYS A 82 -11.83 -0.53 -0.42
N PRO A 83 -11.62 -1.86 -0.47
CA PRO A 83 -10.30 -2.45 -0.22
C PRO A 83 -9.24 -1.89 -1.17
N HIS A 84 -8.09 -1.50 -0.61
CA HIS A 84 -6.97 -0.97 -1.38
C HIS A 84 -5.63 -1.24 -0.66
N CYS A 85 -4.53 -1.07 -1.38
CA CYS A 85 -3.18 -1.15 -0.85
C CYS A 85 -2.87 0.12 -0.05
N HIS A 86 -2.50 -0.07 1.23
CA HIS A 86 -2.18 1.03 2.14
C HIS A 86 -0.67 1.37 2.15
N ASN A 87 0.13 0.75 1.27
CA ASN A 87 1.53 1.13 1.13
C ASN A 87 1.61 2.59 0.63
N ARG A 88 1.93 3.50 1.55
CA ARG A 88 2.03 4.93 1.26
C ARG A 88 3.06 5.14 0.15
N GLY A 89 2.61 5.61 -1.01
CA GLY A 89 3.49 5.98 -2.13
C GLY A 89 4.58 7.00 -1.74
N ASP A 90 4.38 7.74 -0.65
CA ASP A 90 5.30 8.76 -0.15
C ASP A 90 6.48 8.23 0.68
N MET A 91 6.34 7.08 1.37
CA MET A 91 7.49 6.44 2.03
C MET A 91 8.58 5.98 1.03
N SER A 92 8.29 6.04 -0.27
CA SER A 92 9.16 5.54 -1.34
C SER A 92 9.85 6.58 -2.22
N ARG A 93 9.39 7.84 -2.26
CA ARG A 93 9.79 8.71 -3.37
C ARG A 93 11.28 9.12 -3.35
N ASN A 94 11.86 9.40 -2.18
CA ASN A 94 13.23 9.94 -2.12
C ASN A 94 14.28 9.00 -1.51
N VAL A 95 13.96 8.25 -0.45
CA VAL A 95 14.95 7.39 0.22
C VAL A 95 15.10 6.03 -0.48
N LEU A 96 13.99 5.39 -0.83
CA LEU A 96 13.98 4.09 -1.50
C LEU A 96 14.59 4.20 -2.91
N ASN A 97 14.24 5.22 -3.69
CA ASN A 97 14.76 5.40 -5.05
C ASN A 97 16.29 5.45 -5.14
N SER A 98 16.98 6.21 -4.27
CA SER A 98 18.45 6.33 -4.39
C SER A 98 19.21 5.04 -4.04
N ALA A 99 18.73 4.28 -3.05
CA ALA A 99 19.32 3.02 -2.62
C ALA A 99 19.01 1.89 -3.61
N LEU A 100 17.75 1.81 -4.09
CA LEU A 100 17.31 0.89 -5.13
C LEU A 100 18.05 1.11 -6.45
N MET A 101 18.18 2.35 -6.90
CA MET A 101 18.90 2.67 -8.13
C MET A 101 20.39 2.29 -8.04
N LYS A 102 21.03 2.50 -6.88
CA LYS A 102 22.40 2.01 -6.60
C LYS A 102 22.47 0.48 -6.53
N TRP A 103 21.40 -0.16 -6.07
CA TRP A 103 21.31 -1.62 -6.01
C TRP A 103 21.20 -2.21 -7.42
N TYR A 104 20.35 -1.64 -8.27
CA TYR A 104 20.16 -2.04 -9.68
C TYR A 104 21.36 -1.72 -10.58
N SER A 105 22.03 -0.58 -10.39
CA SER A 105 23.16 -0.16 -11.25
C SER A 105 24.39 -1.08 -11.18
N LYS A 106 24.48 -1.92 -10.15
CA LYS A 106 25.48 -2.99 -10.08
C LYS A 106 25.07 -4.11 -11.04
N ALA A 107 25.57 -4.07 -12.28
CA ALA A 107 25.29 -4.89 -13.48
C ALA A 107 25.25 -6.44 -13.38
N LYS A 108 25.14 -7.02 -12.19
CA LYS A 108 24.95 -8.45 -11.95
C LYS A 108 23.50 -8.71 -11.55
N ARG A 109 22.89 -9.74 -12.17
CA ARG A 109 21.57 -10.26 -11.82
C ARG A 109 21.47 -10.46 -10.31
N LYS A 110 20.43 -9.91 -9.70
CA LYS A 110 20.21 -9.95 -8.26
C LYS A 110 19.36 -11.15 -7.90
N LYS A 111 19.80 -11.89 -6.91
CA LYS A 111 19.02 -12.99 -6.33
C LYS A 111 18.37 -12.49 -5.05
N ILE A 112 17.04 -12.42 -5.06
CA ILE A 112 16.19 -12.14 -3.91
C ILE A 112 15.70 -13.48 -3.37
N THR A 113 15.93 -13.74 -2.10
CA THR A 113 15.44 -14.98 -1.46
C THR A 113 14.15 -14.70 -0.70
N TYR A 114 13.23 -15.66 -0.68
CA TYR A 114 12.01 -15.58 0.10
C TYR A 114 11.75 -16.87 0.86
N CYS A 115 10.99 -16.80 1.95
CA CYS A 115 10.52 -17.97 2.68
C CYS A 115 9.12 -17.76 3.26
N PHE A 116 8.36 -18.85 3.35
CA PHE A 116 7.07 -18.91 4.02
C PHE A 116 7.28 -19.28 5.49
N ASN A 117 6.93 -18.37 6.40
CA ASN A 117 6.99 -18.66 7.83
C ASN A 117 5.71 -19.33 8.32
N GLU A 118 4.58 -18.93 7.75
CA GLU A 118 3.25 -19.47 7.98
C GLU A 118 2.57 -19.68 6.62
N TYR A 119 1.41 -20.33 6.61
CA TYR A 119 0.53 -20.49 5.44
C TYR A 119 -0.90 -20.20 5.87
N SER A 120 -1.70 -19.63 4.97
CA SER A 120 -3.15 -19.54 5.17
C SER A 120 -3.78 -20.92 5.31
N HIS A 121 -4.87 -21.00 6.08
CA HIS A 121 -5.69 -22.20 6.20
C HIS A 121 -6.77 -22.30 5.11
N GLN A 122 -6.96 -21.23 4.31
CA GLN A 122 -7.99 -21.15 3.26
C GLN A 122 -7.56 -21.76 1.93
N LEU A 123 -6.25 -21.88 1.68
CA LEU A 123 -5.67 -22.41 0.44
C LEU A 123 -4.66 -23.52 0.75
N THR A 124 -4.47 -24.45 -0.16
CA THR A 124 -3.44 -25.49 0.01
C THR A 124 -2.04 -24.88 -0.08
N VAL A 125 -1.08 -25.50 0.61
CA VAL A 125 0.34 -25.11 0.54
C VAL A 125 0.84 -25.08 -0.92
N HIS A 126 0.36 -26.00 -1.76
CA HIS A 126 0.71 -26.03 -3.18
C HIS A 126 0.19 -24.79 -3.92
N GLU A 127 -1.10 -24.46 -3.77
CA GLU A 127 -1.70 -23.27 -4.38
C GLU A 127 -0.99 -21.99 -3.96
N ILE A 128 -0.65 -21.86 -2.67
CA ILE A 128 0.09 -20.70 -2.17
C ILE A 128 1.47 -20.63 -2.83
N ARG A 129 2.26 -21.71 -2.79
CA ARG A 129 3.62 -21.70 -3.36
C ARG A 129 3.64 -21.44 -4.85
N ASP A 130 2.75 -22.10 -5.60
CA ASP A 130 2.59 -21.90 -7.05
C ASP A 130 2.15 -20.46 -7.37
N THR A 131 1.25 -19.88 -6.58
CA THR A 131 0.81 -18.49 -6.73
C THR A 131 1.98 -17.50 -6.58
N PHE A 132 2.79 -17.67 -5.55
CA PHE A 132 3.95 -16.81 -5.32
C PHE A 132 5.03 -17.01 -6.38
N GLU A 133 5.32 -18.24 -6.79
CA GLU A 133 6.26 -18.52 -7.87
C GLU A 133 5.84 -17.82 -9.18
N LYS A 134 4.57 -17.96 -9.57
CA LYS A 134 4.00 -17.28 -10.75
C LYS A 134 4.07 -15.77 -10.61
N ALA A 135 3.76 -15.23 -9.43
CA ALA A 135 3.79 -13.79 -9.18
C ALA A 135 5.22 -13.22 -9.26
N PHE A 136 6.21 -13.91 -8.70
CA PHE A 136 7.62 -13.55 -8.83
C PHE A 136 8.07 -13.62 -10.29
N LYS A 137 7.63 -14.64 -11.02
CA LYS A 137 8.01 -14.84 -12.42
C LYS A 137 7.58 -13.68 -13.32
N VAL A 138 6.42 -13.08 -13.07
CA VAL A 138 5.97 -11.85 -13.77
C VAL A 138 7.06 -10.77 -13.73
N TRP A 139 7.69 -10.58 -12.58
CA TRP A 139 8.73 -9.57 -12.41
C TRP A 139 10.10 -10.00 -12.94
N GLU A 140 10.45 -11.29 -12.85
CA GLU A 140 11.67 -11.80 -13.49
C GLU A 140 11.66 -11.59 -15.02
N ASP A 141 10.49 -11.78 -15.64
CA ASP A 141 10.36 -11.77 -17.09
C ASP A 141 10.13 -10.37 -17.67
N ARG A 142 9.49 -9.48 -16.90
CA ARG A 142 9.05 -8.15 -17.40
C ARG A 142 9.81 -6.96 -16.81
N SER A 143 10.57 -7.13 -15.73
CA SER A 143 11.31 -6.02 -15.13
C SER A 143 12.55 -5.66 -15.93
N ILE A 144 12.83 -4.36 -16.04
CA ILE A 144 14.08 -3.85 -16.64
C ILE A 144 15.29 -4.23 -15.77
N ALA A 145 15.07 -4.41 -14.47
CA ALA A 145 16.11 -4.85 -13.56
C ALA A 145 16.28 -6.38 -13.61
N PRO A 146 17.52 -6.89 -13.77
CA PRO A 146 17.75 -8.33 -13.79
C PRO A 146 17.65 -8.90 -12.37
N VAL A 147 16.43 -9.24 -11.93
CA VAL A 147 16.16 -9.86 -10.63
C VAL A 147 15.72 -11.31 -10.81
N THR A 148 15.99 -12.13 -9.80
CA THR A 148 15.43 -13.48 -9.66
C THR A 148 15.05 -13.78 -8.23
N PHE A 149 14.04 -14.61 -8.08
CA PHE A 149 13.48 -15.00 -6.81
C PHE A 149 13.81 -16.47 -6.54
N MET A 150 14.15 -16.79 -5.31
CA MET A 150 14.41 -18.17 -4.92
C MET A 150 13.84 -18.43 -3.53
N GLU A 151 12.98 -19.44 -3.46
CA GLU A 151 12.52 -19.95 -2.17
C GLU A 151 13.68 -20.57 -1.40
N VAL A 152 13.77 -20.24 -0.12
CA VAL A 152 14.69 -20.88 0.83
C VAL A 152 13.91 -21.41 2.02
N ALA A 153 14.48 -22.41 2.70
CA ALA A 153 13.88 -22.93 3.93
C ALA A 153 13.69 -21.80 4.97
N PRO A 154 12.59 -21.82 5.75
CA PRO A 154 12.34 -20.83 6.79
C PRO A 154 13.53 -20.76 7.75
N HIS A 155 14.03 -19.55 8.01
CA HIS A 155 15.17 -19.37 8.89
C HIS A 155 15.14 -18.00 9.59
N PRO A 156 15.41 -17.91 10.90
CA PRO A 156 15.32 -16.65 11.67
C PRO A 156 16.21 -15.51 11.16
N ARG A 157 17.25 -15.84 10.38
CA ARG A 157 18.25 -14.91 9.82
C ARG A 157 18.51 -15.04 8.30
N LYS A 158 17.66 -15.76 7.56
CA LYS A 158 17.76 -15.86 6.10
C LYS A 158 16.43 -15.45 5.45
N GLY A 159 16.44 -15.26 4.14
CA GLY A 159 15.34 -14.69 3.37
C GLY A 159 15.42 -13.17 3.30
N ASN A 160 15.36 -12.61 2.10
CA ASN A 160 15.19 -11.17 1.90
C ASN A 160 13.72 -10.75 2.11
N ILE A 161 12.78 -11.66 1.81
CA ILE A 161 11.34 -11.49 1.98
C ILE A 161 10.82 -12.62 2.89
N ARG A 162 10.04 -12.29 3.91
CA ARG A 162 9.36 -13.27 4.77
C ARG A 162 7.86 -13.10 4.63
N ILE A 163 7.20 -14.20 4.31
CA ILE A 163 5.77 -14.25 4.04
C ILE A 163 5.07 -14.84 5.27
N ARG A 164 4.04 -14.16 5.75
CA ARG A 164 3.28 -14.51 6.96
C ARG A 164 1.80 -14.26 6.78
N TRP A 165 1.00 -15.10 7.44
CA TRP A 165 -0.44 -14.93 7.58
C TRP A 165 -0.75 -14.72 9.07
N THR A 166 -1.62 -13.77 9.40
CA THR A 166 -1.83 -13.36 10.79
C THR A 166 -3.31 -13.22 11.13
N ASP A 167 -3.74 -13.88 12.21
CA ASP A 167 -5.15 -13.95 12.68
C ASP A 167 -5.58 -12.76 13.56
N SER A 168 -4.94 -11.59 13.41
CA SER A 168 -5.17 -10.46 14.33
C SER A 168 -4.80 -9.11 13.74
N GLY A 169 -5.37 -8.80 12.57
CA GLY A 169 -5.24 -7.46 11.98
C GLY A 169 -3.79 -7.08 11.66
N GLY A 170 -2.91 -8.05 11.38
CA GLY A 170 -1.66 -7.75 10.67
C GLY A 170 -1.93 -7.10 9.30
N GLY A 171 -3.18 -7.24 8.82
CA GLY A 171 -3.84 -6.36 7.87
C GLY A 171 -4.39 -5.07 8.49
N GLY A 172 -5.36 -5.10 9.40
CA GLY A 172 -5.74 -3.94 10.26
C GLY A 172 -5.84 -2.57 9.53
N GLU A 173 -5.24 -1.51 10.09
CA GLU A 173 -5.08 -0.16 9.49
C GLU A 173 -4.40 -0.17 8.10
N TYR A 174 -3.77 -1.29 7.72
CA TYR A 174 -2.95 -1.46 6.52
C TYR A 174 -3.61 -2.33 5.42
N GLY A 175 -4.84 -2.81 5.64
CA GLY A 175 -5.64 -3.56 4.67
C GLY A 175 -5.18 -5.02 4.46
N PRO A 176 -5.69 -5.72 3.43
CA PRO A 176 -5.56 -7.18 3.32
C PRO A 176 -4.12 -7.68 3.15
N VAL A 177 -3.21 -6.83 2.64
CA VAL A 177 -1.79 -7.14 2.50
C VAL A 177 -0.94 -5.92 2.82
N PHE A 178 0.11 -6.11 3.62
CA PHE A 178 1.04 -5.05 4.01
C PHE A 178 2.50 -5.48 3.84
N VAL A 179 3.33 -4.58 3.31
CA VAL A 179 4.78 -4.80 3.18
C VAL A 179 5.54 -3.84 4.09
N ALA A 180 6.22 -4.40 5.10
CA ALA A 180 7.04 -3.66 6.03
C ALA A 180 8.51 -3.64 5.58
N TYR A 181 9.04 -2.44 5.32
CA TYR A 181 10.46 -2.21 5.09
C TYR A 181 11.15 -1.88 6.42
N GLN A 182 12.11 -2.68 6.84
CA GLN A 182 13.08 -2.23 7.83
C GLN A 182 14.15 -1.42 7.08
N SER A 183 14.46 -0.23 7.60
CA SER A 183 15.37 0.86 7.17
C SER A 183 16.53 0.59 6.18
N ASN A 184 16.91 -0.66 5.90
CA ASN A 184 17.86 -1.06 4.86
C ASN A 184 17.23 -2.08 3.89
N PHE A 185 16.96 -1.60 2.69
CA PHE A 185 16.40 -2.35 1.57
C PHE A 185 17.17 -3.68 1.28
N LEU A 186 16.44 -4.80 1.21
CA LEU A 186 16.90 -6.14 0.81
C LEU A 186 18.15 -6.71 1.52
N ASN A 187 18.40 -6.35 2.78
CA ASN A 187 19.40 -7.04 3.60
C ASN A 187 18.77 -8.29 4.27
N ALA A 188 19.36 -9.47 4.10
CA ALA A 188 18.85 -10.70 4.72
C ALA A 188 18.85 -10.66 6.26
N SER A 189 19.67 -9.78 6.87
CA SER A 189 19.68 -9.53 8.31
C SER A 189 18.55 -8.61 8.78
N THR A 190 17.90 -7.88 7.87
CA THR A 190 16.71 -7.03 8.11
C THR A 190 15.66 -7.30 7.03
N PRO A 191 15.05 -8.50 7.06
CA PRO A 191 14.17 -8.97 5.99
C PRO A 191 12.93 -8.09 5.84
N ILE A 192 12.52 -7.89 4.59
CA ILE A 192 11.19 -7.35 4.25
C ILE A 192 10.15 -8.34 4.78
N GLN A 193 9.17 -7.85 5.53
CA GLN A 193 8.02 -8.66 5.91
C GLN A 193 6.86 -8.38 4.95
N MET A 194 6.23 -9.43 4.45
CA MET A 194 5.00 -9.38 3.69
C MET A 194 3.94 -10.13 4.49
N TYR A 195 2.97 -9.38 5.00
CA TYR A 195 1.89 -9.86 5.83
C TYR A 195 0.61 -9.96 5.02
N PHE A 196 -0.11 -11.06 5.18
CA PHE A 196 -1.44 -11.29 4.65
C PHE A 196 -2.42 -11.40 5.81
N ASP A 197 -3.55 -10.73 5.68
CA ASP A 197 -4.64 -10.80 6.64
C ASP A 197 -5.40 -12.12 6.47
N GLU A 198 -5.44 -12.97 7.50
CA GLU A 198 -6.15 -14.24 7.42
C GLU A 198 -7.67 -14.05 7.45
N ASP A 199 -8.17 -12.89 7.89
CA ASP A 199 -9.60 -12.55 7.85
C ASP A 199 -10.06 -12.19 6.42
N THR A 200 -9.14 -11.94 5.49
CA THR A 200 -9.45 -11.74 4.07
C THR A 200 -9.77 -13.08 3.42
N LYS A 201 -10.87 -13.14 2.65
CA LYS A 201 -11.22 -14.32 1.85
C LYS A 201 -10.25 -14.48 0.68
N TRP A 202 -9.27 -15.39 0.81
CA TRP A 202 -8.25 -15.60 -0.22
C TRP A 202 -8.70 -16.64 -1.25
N THR A 203 -8.55 -16.28 -2.53
CA THR A 203 -8.59 -17.18 -3.68
C THR A 203 -7.23 -17.16 -4.37
N VAL A 204 -6.95 -18.16 -5.21
CA VAL A 204 -5.69 -18.18 -6.00
C VAL A 204 -5.53 -16.91 -6.84
N ASP A 205 -6.63 -16.38 -7.42
CA ASP A 205 -6.53 -15.19 -8.28
C ASP A 205 -6.29 -13.91 -7.48
N ASN A 206 -7.08 -13.66 -6.43
CA ASN A 206 -6.92 -12.42 -5.66
C ASN A 206 -5.58 -12.39 -4.90
N LEU A 207 -5.09 -13.55 -4.44
CA LEU A 207 -3.76 -13.69 -3.84
C LEU A 207 -2.68 -13.38 -4.87
N ARG A 208 -2.76 -13.97 -6.08
CA ARG A 208 -1.78 -13.72 -7.14
C ARG A 208 -1.69 -12.24 -7.48
N ARG A 209 -2.83 -11.56 -7.64
CA ARG A 209 -2.88 -10.12 -7.93
C ARG A 209 -2.24 -9.30 -6.83
N ALA A 210 -2.59 -9.59 -5.57
CA ALA A 210 -2.01 -8.91 -4.43
C ALA A 210 -0.49 -9.13 -4.34
N VAL A 211 -0.01 -10.36 -4.52
CA VAL A 211 1.43 -10.67 -4.50
C VAL A 211 2.17 -9.95 -5.62
N VAL A 212 1.66 -9.97 -6.88
CA VAL A 212 2.32 -9.26 -7.98
C VAL A 212 2.44 -7.77 -7.66
N HIS A 213 1.37 -7.14 -7.16
CA HIS A 213 1.37 -5.73 -6.76
C HIS A 213 2.40 -5.44 -5.65
N GLN A 214 2.38 -6.22 -4.56
CA GLN A 214 3.30 -6.04 -3.44
C GLN A 214 4.76 -6.26 -3.82
N VAL A 215 5.04 -7.20 -4.73
CA VAL A 215 6.40 -7.39 -5.26
C VAL A 215 6.84 -6.18 -6.08
N GLY A 216 5.94 -5.52 -6.81
CA GLY A 216 6.25 -4.26 -7.48
C GLY A 216 6.74 -3.19 -6.51
N HIS A 217 6.08 -3.05 -5.35
CA HIS A 217 6.57 -2.18 -4.28
C HIS A 217 7.94 -2.61 -3.75
N ILE A 218 8.14 -3.91 -3.53
CA ILE A 218 9.44 -4.45 -3.10
C ILE A 218 10.52 -4.11 -4.13
N LEU A 219 10.19 -4.02 -5.41
CA LEU A 219 11.11 -3.61 -6.48
C LEU A 219 11.22 -2.09 -6.65
N GLY A 220 10.49 -1.31 -5.87
CA GLY A 220 10.57 0.15 -5.85
C GLY A 220 9.50 0.87 -6.67
N LEU A 221 8.49 0.17 -7.17
CA LEU A 221 7.44 0.79 -7.97
C LEU A 221 6.42 1.50 -7.07
N PRO A 222 6.06 2.76 -7.38
CA PRO A 222 4.96 3.45 -6.73
C PRO A 222 3.62 2.93 -7.26
N HIS A 223 2.52 3.34 -6.60
CA HIS A 223 1.19 3.13 -7.17
C HIS A 223 1.03 3.84 -8.52
N SER A 224 0.28 3.20 -9.42
CA SER A 224 -0.16 3.76 -10.69
C SER A 224 -1.57 4.37 -10.56
N ARG A 225 -1.84 5.41 -11.36
CA ARG A 225 -3.19 5.99 -11.49
C ARG A 225 -4.02 5.31 -12.58
N ASP A 226 -3.43 4.44 -13.37
CA ASP A 226 -4.15 3.67 -14.38
C ASP A 226 -4.81 2.46 -13.72
N LYS A 227 -6.15 2.35 -13.80
CA LYS A 227 -6.94 1.25 -13.23
C LYS A 227 -6.58 -0.12 -13.83
N SER A 228 -5.94 -0.14 -15.01
CA SER A 228 -5.51 -1.36 -15.69
C SER A 228 -4.09 -1.81 -15.32
N ASP A 229 -3.33 -0.97 -14.62
CA ASP A 229 -1.96 -1.26 -14.20
C ASP A 229 -1.96 -2.17 -12.97
N VAL A 230 -1.00 -3.09 -12.89
CA VAL A 230 -0.86 -3.98 -11.73
C VAL A 230 -0.52 -3.22 -10.46
N MET A 231 0.09 -2.04 -10.57
CA MET A 231 0.39 -1.13 -9.46
C MET A 231 -0.77 -0.20 -9.11
N TRP A 232 -1.96 -0.38 -9.70
CA TRP A 232 -3.18 0.30 -9.25
C TRP A 232 -3.51 -0.10 -7.80
N PRO A 233 -3.72 0.85 -6.87
CA PRO A 233 -3.87 0.54 -5.45
C PRO A 233 -5.20 -0.15 -5.08
N GLY A 234 -6.24 -0.04 -5.91
CA GLY A 234 -7.52 -0.67 -5.62
C GLY A 234 -7.45 -2.20 -5.72
N TYR A 235 -8.07 -2.90 -4.77
CA TYR A 235 -8.27 -4.34 -4.89
C TYR A 235 -9.70 -4.62 -5.38
N THR A 236 -9.83 -5.33 -6.49
CA THR A 236 -11.08 -6.06 -6.76
C THR A 236 -10.95 -7.44 -6.13
N ILE A 237 -11.35 -7.54 -4.87
CA ILE A 237 -11.67 -8.82 -4.25
C ILE A 237 -13.11 -9.06 -4.68
N GLU A 238 -13.30 -9.74 -5.82
CA GLU A 238 -14.65 -10.08 -6.28
C GLU A 238 -15.39 -10.86 -5.18
N GLU A 239 -16.68 -10.54 -4.97
CA GLU A 239 -17.58 -11.24 -4.05
C GLU A 239 -17.90 -12.66 -4.52
#